data_AF-A0A1M5FAY1-F1
#
_entry.id   AF-A0A1M5FAY1-F1
#
_cell.length_a   1.000
_cell.length_b   1.000
_cell.length_c   1.000
_cell.angle_alpha   90.00
_cell.angle_beta   90.00
_cell.angle_gamma   90.00
#
_symmetry.space_group_name_H-M   'P 1'
#
loop_
_entity.id
_entity.type
_entity.pdbx_description
1 polymer ?
#
loop_
_entity_poly.entity_id
_entity_poly.type
_entity_poly.pdbx_seq_one_letter_code
_entity_poly.pdbx_strand_id
1 'polypeptide(L)'
;MLGSLFVAISLGQMLVNLLYGNEIEMSESDGVWKFTQKGSFSFRIDLQTIRVFRRSLDEKQNRLNRISINTGDRTLYVNVGTIWKGIVNIELNNKLVQTGEFLAQQMKVKLIWNEGKDRHGKIISNEFSVIHPEIKDREPYVGKKIWGRTVLLVFASLTLMIVAGVYAAVWLTSDDDPGNMVQVHGKELGGSNYYSYNDEVYYLRRGDGYFKVKDADYNTFRPLLKDKQFGGEMGIDTFSVYLGTERIADIDRRTIRYIGAYFIADAKSVYYKNYKLEGADSKTFGLVGTTTHISSKYPYGGDSRNLYYKHYLLKGINPAEAWIFDGIYNYIADNRLVYYRTNRLEGVNAQNFKAEKIDYQLTYATDGKSHFINGIAFPDKVANKLFGTSEVDLQTLKLLAKKEDGYCYHMLFFDKENIYYFDESKQEFICNESFDKELDLTILANGLFSDGKNIYFMIGESVRRRRGGVIAYITKVVKLEDVNSINFRKVKEVSRGIIWTDGRRFFVSGYIEEKHSSSLLWELKCEPAESFSKDDITGIPDYTSFVKIKTKPRKSFLKEDDY
;
A
#
# COMPACT_ATOMS: atom_id res chain seq x y z
N MET A 1 -34.89 -10.42 -40.34
CA MET A 1 -34.46 -11.61 -39.57
C MET A 1 -32.97 -11.93 -39.67
N LEU A 2 -32.25 -11.60 -40.76
CA LEU A 2 -30.79 -11.83 -40.85
C LEU A 2 -29.91 -10.68 -40.27
N GLY A 3 -30.40 -9.44 -40.25
CA GLY A 3 -29.68 -8.30 -39.64
C GLY A 3 -29.70 -8.26 -38.10
N SER A 4 -30.73 -8.86 -37.48
CA SER A 4 -30.89 -8.98 -36.02
C SER A 4 -29.92 -9.99 -35.39
N LEU A 5 -29.52 -11.02 -36.15
CA LEU A 5 -28.61 -12.07 -35.72
C LEU A 5 -27.16 -11.54 -35.61
N PHE A 6 -26.73 -10.70 -36.56
CA PHE A 6 -25.34 -10.24 -36.64
C PHE A 6 -24.99 -9.18 -35.59
N VAL A 7 -25.92 -8.28 -35.28
CA VAL A 7 -25.71 -7.19 -34.29
C VAL A 7 -25.75 -7.71 -32.85
N ALA A 8 -26.63 -8.69 -32.56
CA ALA A 8 -26.74 -9.30 -31.23
C ALA A 8 -25.53 -10.17 -30.89
N ILE A 9 -25.03 -10.97 -31.84
CA ILE A 9 -23.79 -11.74 -31.70
C ILE A 9 -22.60 -10.80 -31.47
N SER A 10 -22.54 -9.69 -32.20
CA SER A 10 -21.46 -8.70 -32.07
C SER A 10 -21.43 -8.01 -30.71
N LEU A 11 -22.58 -7.68 -30.11
CA LEU A 11 -22.65 -6.97 -28.83
C LEU A 11 -22.35 -7.90 -27.63
N GLY A 12 -22.84 -9.13 -27.68
CA GLY A 12 -22.57 -10.15 -26.67
C GLY A 12 -21.12 -10.62 -26.68
N GLN A 13 -20.54 -10.88 -27.86
CA GLN A 13 -19.12 -11.20 -28.02
C GLN A 13 -18.23 -10.05 -27.52
N MET A 14 -18.65 -8.80 -27.75
CA MET A 14 -17.89 -7.63 -27.33
C MET A 14 -17.95 -7.41 -25.81
N LEU A 15 -19.09 -7.63 -25.14
CA LEU A 15 -19.19 -7.57 -23.67
C LEU A 15 -18.46 -8.73 -22.98
N VAL A 16 -18.46 -9.92 -23.58
CA VAL A 16 -17.73 -11.11 -23.09
C VAL A 16 -16.22 -10.93 -23.22
N ASN A 17 -15.73 -10.46 -24.37
CA ASN A 17 -14.32 -10.15 -24.57
C ASN A 17 -13.85 -9.01 -23.66
N LEU A 18 -14.73 -8.03 -23.36
CA LEU A 18 -14.42 -6.88 -22.50
C LEU A 18 -14.36 -7.24 -21.00
N LEU A 19 -15.05 -8.30 -20.56
CA LEU A 19 -15.19 -8.65 -19.14
C LEU A 19 -14.40 -9.90 -18.73
N TYR A 20 -14.16 -10.85 -19.64
CA TYR A 20 -13.66 -12.20 -19.27
C TYR A 20 -12.64 -12.83 -20.24
N GLY A 21 -12.17 -12.13 -21.28
CA GLY A 21 -11.09 -12.60 -22.19
C GLY A 21 -11.17 -14.08 -22.63
N ASN A 22 -11.82 -14.38 -23.76
CA ASN A 22 -11.86 -15.71 -24.41
C ASN A 22 -12.29 -16.95 -23.58
N GLU A 23 -12.66 -16.85 -22.30
CA GLU A 23 -13.00 -18.01 -21.44
C GLU A 23 -14.51 -18.34 -21.35
N ILE A 24 -15.38 -17.63 -22.08
CA ILE A 24 -16.84 -17.82 -22.08
C ILE A 24 -17.37 -17.92 -23.52
N GLU A 25 -18.08 -19.00 -23.83
CA GLU A 25 -18.80 -19.19 -25.10
C GLU A 25 -20.24 -18.67 -24.98
N MET A 26 -20.68 -17.87 -25.96
CA MET A 26 -22.05 -17.37 -26.03
C MET A 26 -22.80 -18.04 -27.19
N SER A 27 -24.02 -18.50 -26.92
CA SER A 27 -24.96 -18.99 -27.93
C SER A 27 -26.33 -18.34 -27.74
N GLU A 28 -27.00 -18.00 -28.84
CA GLU A 28 -28.38 -17.50 -28.83
C GLU A 28 -29.28 -18.48 -29.60
N SER A 29 -30.44 -18.78 -29.02
CA SER A 29 -31.52 -19.54 -29.65
C SER A 29 -32.84 -19.02 -29.10
N ASP A 30 -33.79 -18.74 -29.99
CA ASP A 30 -35.17 -18.37 -29.67
C ASP A 30 -35.33 -17.15 -28.74
N GLY A 31 -34.49 -16.11 -28.90
CA GLY A 31 -34.61 -14.86 -28.14
C GLY A 31 -34.00 -14.89 -26.74
N VAL A 32 -33.26 -15.96 -26.40
CA VAL A 32 -32.58 -16.13 -25.11
C VAL A 32 -31.07 -16.17 -25.31
N TRP A 33 -30.36 -15.30 -24.60
CA TRP A 33 -28.90 -15.35 -24.54
C TRP A 33 -28.44 -16.40 -23.54
N LYS A 34 -27.50 -17.26 -23.93
CA LYS A 34 -26.84 -18.23 -23.04
C LYS A 34 -25.34 -17.99 -23.05
N PHE A 35 -24.79 -17.77 -21.86
CA PHE A 35 -23.34 -17.59 -21.65
C PHE A 35 -22.80 -18.81 -20.89
N THR A 36 -21.74 -19.43 -21.39
CA THR A 36 -21.17 -20.67 -20.85
C THR A 36 -19.69 -20.46 -20.53
N GLN A 37 -19.33 -20.39 -19.24
CA GLN A 37 -17.93 -20.34 -18.80
C GLN A 37 -17.38 -21.76 -18.68
N LYS A 38 -16.15 -22.02 -19.16
CA LYS A 38 -15.45 -23.31 -18.93
C LYS A 38 -15.21 -23.49 -17.43
N GLY A 39 -16.15 -24.13 -16.73
CA GLY A 39 -16.02 -24.40 -15.29
C GLY A 39 -17.25 -24.20 -14.39
N SER A 40 -18.49 -24.14 -14.93
CA SER A 40 -19.77 -24.41 -14.22
C SER A 40 -20.72 -23.23 -13.93
N PHE A 41 -20.52 -22.02 -14.46
CA PHE A 41 -21.52 -20.93 -14.33
C PHE A 41 -22.13 -20.57 -15.69
N SER A 42 -23.48 -20.60 -15.77
CA SER A 42 -24.23 -20.13 -16.93
C SER A 42 -25.33 -19.17 -16.49
N PHE A 43 -25.38 -17.98 -17.08
CA PHE A 43 -26.51 -17.06 -16.92
C PHE A 43 -27.27 -16.90 -18.23
N ARG A 44 -28.59 -16.69 -18.13
CA ARG A 44 -29.49 -16.49 -19.26
C ARG A 44 -30.16 -15.13 -19.18
N ILE A 45 -30.25 -14.43 -20.30
CA ILE A 45 -31.04 -13.19 -20.42
C ILE A 45 -32.06 -13.38 -21.52
N ASP A 46 -33.34 -13.38 -21.14
CA ASP A 46 -34.45 -13.33 -22.09
C ASP A 46 -34.69 -11.88 -22.50
N LEU A 47 -34.59 -11.60 -23.79
CA LEU A 47 -34.73 -10.24 -24.33
C LEU A 47 -36.11 -9.63 -24.07
N GLN A 48 -37.16 -10.45 -23.91
CA GLN A 48 -38.51 -9.98 -23.59
C GLN A 48 -38.65 -9.53 -22.12
N THR A 49 -37.70 -9.90 -21.25
CA THR A 49 -37.74 -9.53 -19.84
C THR A 49 -37.11 -8.17 -19.55
N ILE A 50 -36.37 -7.58 -20.49
CA ILE A 50 -35.68 -6.30 -20.30
C ILE A 50 -36.71 -5.17 -20.17
N ARG A 51 -36.83 -4.62 -18.95
CA ARG A 51 -37.74 -3.53 -18.62
C ARG A 51 -37.10 -2.14 -18.75
N VAL A 52 -35.80 -2.03 -18.47
CA VAL A 52 -35.07 -0.76 -18.63
C VAL A 52 -33.65 -1.03 -19.14
N PHE A 53 -33.27 -0.34 -20.21
CA PHE A 53 -31.87 -0.22 -20.65
C PHE A 53 -31.45 1.24 -20.56
N ARG A 54 -30.38 1.54 -19.80
CA ARG A 54 -29.82 2.90 -19.72
C ARG A 54 -28.35 2.93 -20.04
N ARG A 55 -27.95 4.03 -20.68
CA ARG A 55 -26.57 4.36 -20.97
C ARG A 55 -26.32 5.82 -20.63
N SER A 56 -25.21 6.11 -19.94
CA SER A 56 -24.80 7.47 -19.58
C SER A 56 -23.38 7.80 -20.07
N LEU A 57 -23.23 8.94 -20.74
CA LEU A 57 -21.95 9.50 -21.22
C LEU A 57 -21.67 10.86 -20.60
N ASP A 58 -20.43 11.07 -20.18
CA ASP A 58 -19.85 12.39 -19.94
C ASP A 58 -19.12 12.85 -21.21
N GLU A 59 -19.68 13.85 -21.89
CA GLU A 59 -19.13 14.38 -23.14
C GLU A 59 -17.86 15.20 -22.91
N LYS A 60 -17.74 15.85 -21.75
CA LYS A 60 -16.56 16.67 -21.42
C LYS A 60 -15.32 15.81 -21.19
N GLN A 61 -15.51 14.60 -20.65
CA GLN A 61 -14.43 13.64 -20.38
C GLN A 61 -14.33 12.53 -21.41
N ASN A 62 -15.19 12.53 -22.44
CA ASN A 62 -15.37 11.46 -23.41
C ASN A 62 -15.43 10.07 -22.75
N ARG A 63 -16.27 9.97 -21.71
CA ARG A 63 -16.27 8.84 -20.78
C ARG A 63 -17.65 8.22 -20.66
N LEU A 64 -17.72 6.90 -20.88
CA LEU A 64 -18.91 6.12 -20.57
C LEU A 64 -18.99 5.91 -19.06
N ASN A 65 -20.01 6.47 -18.42
CA ASN A 65 -20.13 6.47 -16.96
C ASN A 65 -20.80 5.21 -16.44
N ARG A 66 -21.85 4.74 -17.13
CA ARG A 66 -22.66 3.60 -16.68
C ARG A 66 -23.46 3.00 -17.83
N ILE A 67 -23.57 1.67 -17.83
CA ILE A 67 -24.63 0.94 -18.52
C ILE A 67 -25.44 0.20 -17.43
N SER A 68 -26.76 0.22 -17.53
CA SER A 68 -27.62 -0.57 -16.65
C SER A 68 -28.73 -1.26 -17.43
N ILE A 69 -28.92 -2.55 -17.14
CA ILE A 69 -29.97 -3.38 -17.74
C ILE A 69 -30.82 -3.92 -16.59
N ASN A 70 -32.12 -3.65 -16.61
CA ASN A 70 -33.07 -4.11 -15.61
C ASN A 70 -34.08 -5.04 -16.28
N THR A 71 -34.25 -6.25 -15.75
CA THR A 71 -35.17 -7.28 -16.25
C THR A 71 -36.47 -7.39 -15.43
N GLY A 72 -36.73 -6.42 -14.57
CA GLY A 72 -37.85 -6.37 -13.62
C GLY A 72 -37.56 -7.05 -12.28
N ASP A 73 -36.88 -8.19 -12.30
CA ASP A 73 -36.48 -8.96 -11.13
C ASP A 73 -35.04 -8.66 -10.67
N ARG A 74 -34.17 -8.26 -11.60
CA ARG A 74 -32.75 -7.96 -11.35
C ARG A 74 -32.32 -6.71 -12.12
N THR A 75 -31.31 -6.03 -11.59
CA THR A 75 -30.62 -4.94 -12.29
C THR A 75 -29.14 -5.27 -12.40
N LEU A 76 -28.65 -5.43 -13.63
CA LEU A 76 -27.24 -5.51 -13.94
C LEU A 76 -26.69 -4.10 -14.09
N TYR A 77 -25.66 -3.78 -13.30
CA TYR A 77 -24.89 -2.55 -13.45
C TYR A 77 -23.52 -2.86 -14.03
N VAL A 78 -23.23 -2.33 -15.22
CA VAL A 78 -21.88 -2.36 -15.79
C VAL A 78 -21.27 -0.98 -15.61
N ASN A 79 -20.37 -0.89 -14.63
CA ASN A 79 -19.64 0.32 -14.30
C ASN A 79 -18.38 0.35 -15.18
N VAL A 80 -18.45 1.03 -16.32
CA VAL A 80 -17.37 1.06 -17.35
C VAL A 80 -16.18 1.96 -16.93
N GLY A 81 -16.05 2.25 -15.64
CA GLY A 81 -15.20 3.31 -15.10
C GLY A 81 -13.69 3.11 -15.31
N THR A 82 -12.96 4.23 -15.40
CA THR A 82 -11.51 4.51 -15.24
C THR A 82 -10.41 3.61 -15.84
N ILE A 83 -10.70 2.38 -16.27
CA ILE A 83 -9.73 1.46 -16.87
C ILE A 83 -9.28 1.97 -18.25
N TRP A 84 -10.13 2.76 -18.92
CA TRP A 84 -9.88 3.32 -20.24
C TRP A 84 -9.92 4.85 -20.22
N LYS A 85 -8.87 5.49 -19.69
CA LYS A 85 -8.57 6.88 -20.04
C LYS A 85 -7.61 6.84 -21.23
N GLY A 86 -8.08 7.18 -22.43
CA GLY A 86 -7.21 7.39 -23.60
C GLY A 86 -7.63 6.69 -24.90
N ILE A 87 -8.59 5.77 -24.88
CA ILE A 87 -9.17 5.22 -26.11
C ILE A 87 -10.59 5.74 -26.24
N VAL A 88 -10.77 6.61 -27.23
CA VAL A 88 -12.07 7.09 -27.67
C VAL A 88 -12.84 5.90 -28.25
N ASN A 89 -13.73 5.28 -27.48
CA ASN A 89 -14.59 4.23 -28.02
C ASN A 89 -15.91 4.82 -28.56
N ILE A 90 -15.77 5.75 -29.53
CA ILE A 90 -16.90 6.29 -30.30
C ILE A 90 -17.66 5.16 -31.01
N GLU A 91 -16.95 4.12 -31.42
CA GLU A 91 -17.54 2.96 -32.10
C GLU A 91 -18.48 2.18 -31.18
N LEU A 92 -18.07 1.87 -29.94
CA LEU A 92 -18.93 1.29 -28.90
C LEU A 92 -20.11 2.20 -28.56
N ASN A 93 -19.88 3.51 -28.45
CA ASN A 93 -20.97 4.47 -28.24
C ASN A 93 -22.02 4.37 -29.35
N ASN A 94 -21.60 4.42 -30.61
CA ASN A 94 -22.51 4.37 -31.77
C ASN A 94 -23.24 3.02 -31.82
N LYS A 95 -22.55 1.92 -31.51
CA LYS A 95 -23.16 0.58 -31.44
C LYS A 95 -24.20 0.47 -30.31
N LEU A 96 -23.94 1.07 -29.15
CA LEU A 96 -24.91 1.10 -28.04
C LEU A 96 -26.14 1.93 -28.37
N VAL A 97 -25.96 3.09 -29.03
CA VAL A 97 -27.09 3.92 -29.49
C VAL A 97 -27.94 3.16 -30.50
N GLN A 98 -27.32 2.56 -31.53
CA GLN A 98 -28.02 1.71 -32.51
C GLN A 98 -28.76 0.55 -31.84
N THR A 99 -28.16 -0.07 -30.82
CA THR A 99 -28.81 -1.13 -30.03
C THR A 99 -30.03 -0.61 -29.28
N GLY A 100 -29.93 0.57 -28.65
CA GLY A 100 -31.05 1.21 -27.97
C GLY A 100 -32.22 1.53 -28.91
N GLU A 101 -31.93 2.05 -30.10
CA GLU A 101 -32.91 2.34 -31.15
C GLU A 101 -33.58 1.06 -31.67
N PHE A 102 -32.80 0.00 -31.92
CA PHE A 102 -33.32 -1.29 -32.32
C PHE A 102 -34.21 -1.92 -31.24
N LEU A 103 -33.77 -1.90 -29.98
CA LEU A 103 -34.55 -2.35 -28.83
C LEU A 103 -35.86 -1.57 -28.69
N ALA A 104 -35.83 -0.26 -28.93
CA ALA A 104 -37.04 0.57 -28.92
C ALA A 104 -38.05 0.18 -30.00
N GLN A 105 -37.58 -0.15 -31.20
CA GLN A 105 -38.42 -0.61 -32.31
C GLN A 105 -39.00 -2.01 -32.07
N GLN A 106 -38.20 -2.96 -31.59
CA GLN A 106 -38.64 -4.35 -31.35
C GLN A 106 -39.61 -4.46 -30.17
N MET A 107 -39.37 -3.73 -29.08
CA MET A 107 -40.22 -3.78 -27.88
C MET A 107 -41.39 -2.77 -27.93
N LYS A 108 -41.57 -2.02 -29.02
CA LYS A 108 -42.59 -0.95 -29.17
C LYS A 108 -42.61 0.04 -27.98
N VAL A 109 -41.44 0.51 -27.56
CA VAL A 109 -41.23 1.31 -26.34
C VAL A 109 -40.69 2.71 -26.63
N LYS A 110 -40.80 3.61 -25.63
CA LYS A 110 -40.37 5.01 -25.73
C LYS A 110 -38.85 5.12 -25.52
N LEU A 111 -38.17 5.69 -26.52
CA LEU A 111 -36.78 6.13 -26.41
C LEU A 111 -36.75 7.53 -25.79
N ILE A 112 -36.03 7.71 -24.70
CA ILE A 112 -35.87 9.02 -24.03
C ILE A 112 -34.42 9.45 -24.14
N TRP A 113 -34.21 10.64 -24.70
CA TRP A 113 -32.93 11.32 -24.75
C TRP A 113 -32.92 12.47 -23.73
N ASN A 114 -31.91 12.46 -22.86
CA ASN A 114 -31.70 13.51 -21.88
C ASN A 114 -30.30 14.11 -22.06
N GLU A 115 -30.27 15.42 -22.33
CA GLU A 115 -29.04 16.20 -22.41
C GLU A 115 -28.84 16.97 -21.09
N GLY A 116 -27.67 16.76 -20.46
CA GLY A 116 -27.22 17.62 -19.38
C GLY A 116 -26.44 18.78 -19.96
N LYS A 117 -26.88 20.02 -19.70
CA LYS A 117 -26.20 21.25 -20.15
C LYS A 117 -25.52 21.96 -18.98
N ASP A 118 -24.38 22.59 -19.23
CA ASP A 118 -23.73 23.47 -18.25
C ASP A 118 -24.41 24.84 -18.18
N ARG A 119 -23.91 25.70 -17.28
CA ARG A 119 -24.43 27.06 -17.04
C ARG A 119 -24.35 28.01 -18.26
N HIS A 120 -23.65 27.63 -19.32
CA HIS A 120 -23.55 28.40 -20.56
C HIS A 120 -24.30 27.70 -21.73
N GLY A 121 -25.10 26.68 -21.43
CA GLY A 121 -25.90 25.95 -22.42
C GLY A 121 -25.14 24.90 -23.21
N LYS A 122 -23.87 24.60 -22.89
CA LYS A 122 -23.08 23.58 -23.58
C LYS A 122 -23.45 22.19 -23.05
N ILE A 123 -23.68 21.23 -23.94
CA ILE A 123 -23.94 19.83 -23.57
C ILE A 123 -22.69 19.25 -22.91
N ILE A 124 -22.86 18.65 -21.73
CA ILE A 124 -21.80 18.04 -20.93
C ILE A 124 -22.07 16.57 -20.63
N SER A 125 -23.29 16.10 -20.83
CA SER A 125 -23.64 14.69 -20.71
C SER A 125 -24.81 14.33 -21.61
N ASN A 126 -24.78 13.10 -22.13
CA ASN A 126 -25.86 12.57 -22.94
C ASN A 126 -26.28 11.21 -22.37
N GLU A 127 -27.56 11.08 -22.06
CA GLU A 127 -28.16 9.87 -21.53
C GLU A 127 -29.30 9.43 -22.43
N PHE A 128 -29.32 8.14 -22.80
CA PHE A 128 -30.49 7.55 -23.42
C PHE A 128 -31.01 6.40 -22.55
N SER A 129 -32.34 6.31 -22.51
CA SER A 129 -33.05 5.26 -21.80
C SER A 129 -34.13 4.66 -22.70
N VAL A 130 -34.19 3.33 -22.71
CA VAL A 130 -35.30 2.55 -23.28
C VAL A 130 -36.09 2.01 -22.11
N ILE A 131 -37.37 2.39 -21.99
CA ILE A 131 -38.22 2.08 -20.83
C ILE A 131 -39.49 1.37 -21.29
N HIS A 132 -39.82 0.24 -20.67
CA HIS A 132 -41.06 -0.50 -20.92
C HIS A 132 -42.31 0.32 -20.55
N PRO A 133 -43.44 0.26 -21.30
CA PRO A 133 -44.53 1.22 -21.18
C PRO A 133 -45.30 1.12 -19.86
N GLU A 134 -45.18 -0.01 -19.17
CA GLU A 134 -45.83 -0.27 -17.87
C GLU A 134 -45.14 0.40 -16.68
N ILE A 135 -43.95 1.00 -16.86
CA ILE A 135 -43.26 1.74 -15.81
C ILE A 135 -43.76 3.19 -15.83
N LYS A 136 -44.61 3.56 -14.86
CA LYS A 136 -45.01 4.96 -14.65
C LYS A 136 -43.78 5.84 -14.44
N ASP A 137 -43.63 6.85 -15.29
CA ASP A 137 -42.62 7.91 -15.16
C ASP A 137 -42.62 8.44 -13.72
N ARG A 138 -41.51 8.30 -12.99
CA ARG A 138 -41.31 9.12 -11.78
C ARG A 138 -41.02 10.54 -12.27
N GLU A 139 -41.94 11.45 -11.97
CA GLU A 139 -41.76 12.87 -12.24
C GLU A 139 -40.40 13.40 -11.73
N PRO A 140 -39.78 14.35 -12.44
CA PRO A 140 -38.55 14.98 -11.99
C PRO A 140 -38.78 15.73 -10.67
N TYR A 141 -37.86 15.53 -9.73
CA TYR A 141 -37.84 16.17 -8.41
C TYR A 141 -37.82 17.70 -8.55
N VAL A 142 -38.99 18.36 -8.45
CA VAL A 142 -39.08 19.81 -8.28
C VAL A 142 -39.12 20.09 -6.77
N GLY A 143 -38.01 20.61 -6.24
CA GLY A 143 -37.87 20.94 -4.83
C GLY A 143 -38.88 22.00 -4.38
N LYS A 144 -39.85 21.61 -3.55
CA LYS A 144 -40.68 22.57 -2.81
C LYS A 144 -39.86 23.22 -1.69
N LYS A 145 -39.77 24.56 -1.71
CA LYS A 145 -39.19 25.40 -0.65
C LYS A 145 -39.93 25.16 0.67
N ILE A 146 -39.24 24.61 1.67
CA ILE A 146 -39.70 24.55 3.07
C ILE A 146 -38.75 25.42 3.91
N TRP A 147 -38.98 26.73 3.96
CA TRP A 147 -38.11 27.66 4.69
C TRP A 147 -38.41 27.69 6.20
N GLY A 148 -39.67 27.53 6.63
CA GLY A 148 -40.03 27.69 8.05
C GLY A 148 -39.50 26.60 8.99
N ARG A 149 -39.65 25.32 8.63
CA ARG A 149 -39.20 24.18 9.47
C ARG A 149 -37.68 24.04 9.52
N THR A 150 -37.00 24.35 8.42
CA THR A 150 -35.55 24.23 8.32
C THR A 150 -34.84 25.26 9.20
N VAL A 151 -35.33 26.51 9.23
CA VAL A 151 -34.77 27.58 10.08
C VAL A 151 -34.91 27.24 11.57
N LEU A 152 -36.09 26.72 11.99
CA LEU A 152 -36.33 26.30 13.37
C LEU A 152 -35.41 25.16 13.83
N LEU A 153 -35.18 24.16 12.96
CA LEU A 153 -34.27 23.05 13.24
C LEU A 153 -32.80 23.52 13.31
N VAL A 154 -32.40 24.46 12.46
CA VAL A 154 -31.06 25.06 12.51
C VAL A 154 -30.84 25.80 13.83
N PHE A 155 -31.79 26.64 14.26
CA PHE A 155 -31.69 27.32 15.56
C PHE A 155 -31.65 26.34 16.74
N ALA A 156 -32.53 25.33 16.76
CA ALA A 156 -32.50 24.30 17.82
C ALA A 156 -31.17 23.54 17.86
N SER A 157 -30.59 23.21 16.69
CA SER A 157 -29.28 22.55 16.61
C SER A 157 -28.13 23.43 17.08
N LEU A 158 -28.21 24.75 16.83
CA LEU A 158 -27.21 25.72 17.28
C LEU A 158 -27.26 25.88 18.80
N THR A 159 -28.45 25.95 19.40
CA THR A 159 -28.61 26.00 20.85
C THR A 159 -28.08 24.74 21.52
N LEU A 160 -28.37 23.56 20.96
CA LEU A 160 -27.83 22.29 21.44
C LEU A 160 -26.29 22.23 21.35
N MET A 161 -25.70 22.74 20.25
CA MET A 161 -24.24 22.85 20.13
C MET A 161 -23.64 23.78 21.19
N ILE A 162 -24.28 24.92 21.48
CA ILE A 162 -23.79 25.87 22.48
C ILE A 162 -23.86 25.23 23.87
N VAL A 163 -24.97 24.59 24.22
CA VAL A 163 -25.12 23.88 25.50
C VAL A 163 -24.09 22.74 25.61
N ALA A 164 -23.89 21.96 24.56
CA ALA A 164 -22.87 20.92 24.53
C ALA A 164 -21.45 21.49 24.64
N GLY A 165 -21.17 22.63 24.01
CA GLY A 165 -19.89 23.33 24.09
C GLY A 165 -19.61 23.89 25.48
N VAL A 166 -20.62 24.46 26.15
CA VAL A 166 -20.52 24.92 27.55
C VAL A 166 -20.32 23.74 28.49
N TYR A 167 -21.07 22.65 28.31
CA TYR A 167 -20.89 21.43 29.08
C TYR A 167 -19.50 20.83 28.88
N ALA A 168 -19.01 20.76 27.63
CA ALA A 168 -17.66 20.30 27.32
C ALA A 168 -16.61 21.25 27.90
N ALA A 169 -16.82 22.56 27.88
CA ALA A 169 -15.91 23.52 28.50
C ALA A 169 -15.83 23.30 30.02
N VAL A 170 -16.97 23.15 30.70
CA VAL A 170 -17.03 22.87 32.15
C VAL A 170 -16.34 21.54 32.48
N TRP A 171 -16.55 20.50 31.67
CA TRP A 171 -15.91 19.19 31.81
C TRP A 171 -14.40 19.24 31.50
N LEU A 172 -13.96 20.07 30.55
CA LEU A 172 -12.54 20.28 30.25
C LEU A 172 -11.82 21.14 31.29
N THR A 173 -12.56 21.96 32.06
CA THR A 173 -12.02 22.80 33.14
C THR A 173 -12.23 22.22 34.54
N SER A 174 -12.87 21.06 34.68
CA SER A 174 -12.96 20.40 35.99
C SER A 174 -11.58 19.82 36.34
N ASP A 175 -10.86 20.53 37.21
CA ASP A 175 -9.49 20.26 37.68
C ASP A 175 -9.32 18.95 38.47
N ASP A 176 -10.36 18.11 38.59
CA ASP A 176 -10.34 16.91 39.44
C ASP A 176 -9.86 15.63 38.73
N ASP A 177 -9.45 15.69 37.45
CA ASP A 177 -8.81 14.54 36.80
C ASP A 177 -7.37 14.38 37.33
N PRO A 178 -7.06 13.28 38.05
CA PRO A 178 -5.71 13.04 38.55
C PRO A 178 -4.65 13.08 37.44
N GLY A 179 -5.03 12.74 36.20
CA GLY A 179 -4.13 12.77 35.05
C GLY A 179 -3.61 14.18 34.72
N ASN A 180 -4.48 15.19 34.80
CA ASN A 180 -4.11 16.58 34.53
C ASN A 180 -3.18 17.13 35.62
N MET A 181 -3.45 16.79 36.88
CA MET A 181 -2.63 17.23 38.02
C MET A 181 -1.22 16.62 37.97
N VAL A 182 -1.09 15.35 37.58
CA VAL A 182 0.23 14.72 37.38
C VAL A 182 0.98 15.37 36.21
N GLN A 183 0.27 15.77 35.14
CA GLN A 183 0.91 16.47 34.02
C GLN A 183 1.53 17.81 34.42
N VAL A 184 0.85 18.57 35.27
CA VAL A 184 1.27 19.93 35.67
C VAL A 184 2.26 19.89 36.85
N HIS A 185 2.05 19.00 37.80
CA HIS A 185 2.75 18.99 39.10
C HIS A 185 3.56 17.72 39.37
N GLY A 186 3.43 16.68 38.55
CA GLY A 186 4.16 15.44 38.72
C GLY A 186 5.65 15.59 38.45
N LYS A 187 6.44 14.81 39.17
CA LYS A 187 7.90 14.74 38.99
C LYS A 187 8.27 13.46 38.25
N GLU A 188 8.95 13.58 37.12
CA GLU A 188 9.46 12.43 36.38
C GLU A 188 10.48 11.65 37.20
N LEU A 189 10.36 10.32 37.17
CA LEU A 189 11.27 9.39 37.83
C LEU A 189 12.31 8.91 36.82
N GLY A 190 13.53 9.43 36.93
CA GLY A 190 14.73 8.82 36.36
C GLY A 190 14.81 8.72 34.83
N GLY A 191 14.15 9.58 34.04
CA GLY A 191 14.18 9.48 32.57
C GLY A 191 13.21 8.44 31.98
N SER A 192 12.27 7.96 32.80
CA SER A 192 11.30 6.91 32.45
C SER A 192 9.91 7.48 32.15
N ASN A 193 8.97 6.63 31.76
CA ASN A 193 7.56 7.02 31.68
C ASN A 193 6.87 7.06 33.05
N TYR A 194 7.59 6.89 34.18
CA TYR A 194 7.01 6.96 35.52
C TYR A 194 7.15 8.34 36.14
N TYR A 195 6.15 8.74 36.90
CA TYR A 195 6.04 10.03 37.59
C TYR A 195 5.60 9.81 39.03
N SER A 196 6.02 10.69 39.92
CA SER A 196 5.52 10.77 41.28
C SER A 196 4.68 12.02 41.50
N TYR A 197 3.56 11.86 42.19
CA TYR A 197 2.69 12.97 42.63
C TYR A 197 1.91 12.53 43.87
N ASN A 198 1.79 13.39 44.89
CA ASN A 198 1.08 13.12 46.16
C ASN A 198 1.40 11.75 46.78
N ASP A 199 2.69 11.41 46.90
CA ASP A 199 3.19 10.13 47.45
C ASP A 199 2.67 8.87 46.72
N GLU A 200 2.29 9.03 45.45
CA GLU A 200 1.84 7.94 44.57
C GLU A 200 2.69 7.90 43.29
N VAL A 201 2.73 6.72 42.67
CA VAL A 201 3.43 6.49 41.40
C VAL A 201 2.43 6.41 40.26
N TYR A 202 2.72 7.10 39.17
CA TYR A 202 1.93 7.14 37.94
C TYR A 202 2.79 6.73 36.76
N TYR A 203 2.17 6.15 35.75
CA TYR A 203 2.77 5.78 34.47
C TYR A 203 2.12 6.61 33.35
N LEU A 204 2.94 7.31 32.57
CA LEU A 204 2.53 8.01 31.37
C LEU A 204 2.41 7.03 30.21
N ARG A 205 1.17 6.74 29.81
CA ARG A 205 0.89 6.08 28.54
C ARG A 205 0.74 7.16 27.47
N ARG A 206 1.67 7.21 26.51
CA ARG A 206 1.69 8.24 25.47
C ARG A 206 0.37 8.25 24.68
N GLY A 207 -0.27 9.42 24.62
CA GLY A 207 -1.56 9.61 23.96
C GLY A 207 -2.78 9.40 24.87
N ASP A 208 -2.64 8.58 25.91
CA ASP A 208 -3.73 8.19 26.81
C ASP A 208 -3.68 8.89 28.18
N GLY A 209 -2.53 9.46 28.56
CA GLY A 209 -2.36 10.21 29.80
C GLY A 209 -1.69 9.42 30.93
N TYR A 210 -1.87 9.88 32.16
CA TYR A 210 -1.21 9.33 33.36
C TYR A 210 -2.13 8.36 34.09
N PHE A 211 -1.61 7.18 34.40
CA PHE A 211 -2.35 6.12 35.09
C PHE A 211 -1.64 5.74 36.38
N LYS A 212 -2.37 5.67 37.49
CA LYS A 212 -1.81 5.25 38.78
C LYS A 212 -1.30 3.81 38.69
N VAL A 213 -0.07 3.59 39.15
CA VAL A 213 0.51 2.26 39.32
C VAL A 213 -0.03 1.70 40.63
N LYS A 214 -1.03 0.82 40.53
CA LYS A 214 -1.73 0.30 41.70
C LYS A 214 -0.78 -0.49 42.59
N ASP A 215 -0.90 -0.26 43.90
CA ASP A 215 -0.14 -0.95 44.95
C ASP A 215 1.40 -0.75 44.87
N ALA A 216 1.87 0.24 44.09
CA ALA A 216 3.28 0.62 44.07
C ALA A 216 3.68 1.29 45.39
N ASP A 217 4.82 0.88 45.95
CA ASP A 217 5.42 1.53 47.11
C ASP A 217 6.26 2.73 46.65
N TYR A 218 5.66 3.92 46.73
CA TYR A 218 6.28 5.18 46.32
C TYR A 218 7.67 5.39 46.92
N ASN A 219 7.87 5.06 48.20
CA ASN A 219 9.12 5.36 48.89
C ASN A 219 10.32 4.58 48.35
N THR A 220 10.06 3.41 47.76
CA THR A 220 11.11 2.51 47.27
C THR A 220 11.05 2.26 45.77
N PHE A 221 10.06 2.86 45.09
CA PHE A 221 9.89 2.73 43.65
C PHE A 221 11.06 3.37 42.91
N ARG A 222 11.61 2.64 41.95
CA ARG A 222 12.61 3.16 41.01
C ARG A 222 12.41 2.54 39.63
N PRO A 223 12.61 3.30 38.54
CA PRO A 223 12.64 2.75 37.19
C PRO A 223 13.80 1.76 36.99
N LEU A 224 13.58 0.77 36.13
CA LEU A 224 14.61 -0.14 35.63
C LEU A 224 15.06 0.33 34.25
N LEU A 225 16.24 0.94 34.20
CA LEU A 225 16.82 1.54 33.00
C LEU A 225 18.27 1.10 32.82
N LYS A 226 18.74 1.17 31.58
CA LYS A 226 20.16 0.99 31.20
C LYS A 226 20.59 2.21 30.39
N ASP A 227 21.84 2.63 30.55
CA ASP A 227 22.43 3.89 30.04
C ASP A 227 21.72 4.57 28.85
N LYS A 228 21.31 5.83 29.05
CA LYS A 228 20.68 6.72 28.04
C LYS A 228 19.34 6.22 27.44
N GLN A 229 18.69 5.20 28.02
CA GLN A 229 17.32 4.84 27.67
C GLN A 229 16.33 5.91 28.18
N PHE A 230 15.65 6.59 27.25
CA PHE A 230 14.56 7.51 27.56
C PHE A 230 13.21 6.79 27.43
N GLY A 231 12.30 7.04 28.37
CA GLY A 231 10.94 6.52 28.34
C GLY A 231 10.83 5.03 28.63
N GLY A 232 11.70 4.48 29.49
CA GLY A 232 11.59 3.09 29.90
C GLY A 232 10.29 2.83 30.67
N GLU A 233 9.77 1.61 30.49
CA GLU A 233 8.43 1.23 30.96
C GLU A 233 8.47 0.21 32.09
N MET A 234 9.66 -0.14 32.59
CA MET A 234 9.78 -1.08 33.69
C MET A 234 10.19 -0.38 34.99
N GLY A 235 9.61 -0.82 36.09
CA GLY A 235 9.85 -0.29 37.43
C GLY A 235 10.00 -1.40 38.46
N ILE A 236 10.56 -1.08 39.61
CA ILE A 236 10.67 -2.00 40.75
C ILE A 236 10.49 -1.23 42.05
N ASP A 237 9.85 -1.87 43.02
CA ASP A 237 9.80 -1.42 44.42
C ASP A 237 10.17 -2.56 45.39
N THR A 238 9.92 -2.37 46.67
CA THR A 238 10.19 -3.38 47.71
C THR A 238 9.35 -4.65 47.57
N PHE A 239 8.23 -4.61 46.86
CA PHE A 239 7.25 -5.69 46.80
C PHE A 239 7.14 -6.33 45.41
N SER A 240 7.40 -5.60 44.33
CA SER A 240 7.04 -6.02 42.98
C SER A 240 7.87 -5.36 41.88
N VAL A 241 7.79 -5.98 40.70
CA VAL A 241 8.35 -5.48 39.44
C VAL A 241 7.17 -5.14 38.55
N TYR A 242 7.26 -4.02 37.84
CA TYR A 242 6.17 -3.46 37.04
C TYR A 242 6.58 -3.30 35.59
N LEU A 243 5.60 -3.49 34.70
CA LEU A 243 5.60 -3.07 33.30
C LEU A 243 4.42 -2.12 33.10
N GLY A 244 4.72 -0.84 32.90
CA GLY A 244 3.71 0.21 32.95
C GLY A 244 2.99 0.19 34.30
N THR A 245 1.67 0.01 34.27
CA THR A 245 0.84 -0.08 35.49
C THR A 245 0.68 -1.51 36.03
N GLU A 246 1.17 -2.53 35.31
CA GLU A 246 0.93 -3.94 35.65
C GLU A 246 2.11 -4.55 36.39
N ARG A 247 1.83 -5.44 37.35
CA ARG A 247 2.85 -6.24 38.04
C ARG A 247 3.23 -7.46 37.20
N ILE A 248 4.52 -7.74 37.14
CA ILE A 248 5.04 -8.98 36.54
C ILE A 248 4.94 -10.09 37.59
N ALA A 249 4.19 -11.15 37.31
CA ALA A 249 4.02 -12.29 38.20
C ALA A 249 5.25 -13.19 38.22
N ASP A 250 5.42 -13.95 39.31
CA ASP A 250 6.40 -15.04 39.48
C ASP A 250 7.88 -14.67 39.34
N ILE A 251 8.22 -13.38 39.28
CA ILE A 251 9.59 -12.90 39.19
C ILE A 251 10.18 -12.64 40.59
N ASP A 252 11.39 -13.15 40.85
CA ASP A 252 12.07 -12.85 42.10
C ASP A 252 12.75 -11.48 42.05
N ARG A 253 12.03 -10.47 42.58
CA ARG A 253 12.49 -9.08 42.64
C ARG A 253 13.83 -8.90 43.37
N ARG A 254 14.23 -9.83 44.26
CA ARG A 254 15.46 -9.68 45.07
C ARG A 254 16.72 -9.97 44.27
N THR A 255 16.61 -10.78 43.21
CA THR A 255 17.74 -11.24 42.40
C THR A 255 17.72 -10.66 40.99
N ILE A 256 16.97 -9.58 40.81
CA ILE A 256 16.67 -9.07 39.49
C ILE A 256 17.85 -8.35 38.82
N ARG A 257 17.97 -8.56 37.51
CA ARG A 257 18.94 -7.95 36.62
C ARG A 257 18.25 -7.48 35.36
N TYR A 258 18.19 -6.18 35.15
CA TYR A 258 17.69 -5.62 33.90
C TYR A 258 18.76 -5.76 32.81
N ILE A 259 18.44 -6.52 31.75
CA ILE A 259 19.37 -6.81 30.66
C ILE A 259 19.35 -5.67 29.62
N GLY A 260 18.16 -5.09 29.39
CA GLY A 260 17.88 -4.05 28.40
C GLY A 260 16.82 -4.49 27.39
N ALA A 261 16.26 -3.55 26.63
CA ALA A 261 15.27 -3.82 25.58
C ALA A 261 14.09 -4.73 26.05
N TYR A 262 13.57 -4.42 27.25
CA TYR A 262 12.52 -5.17 27.96
C TYR A 262 12.89 -6.59 28.42
N PHE A 263 14.14 -7.03 28.25
CA PHE A 263 14.62 -8.26 28.86
C PHE A 263 15.03 -8.04 30.32
N ILE A 264 14.57 -8.92 31.19
CA ILE A 264 14.87 -8.92 32.61
C ILE A 264 15.06 -10.36 33.09
N ALA A 265 16.00 -10.57 34.00
CA ALA A 265 16.26 -11.89 34.56
C ALA A 265 16.24 -11.83 36.08
N ASP A 266 15.74 -12.87 36.72
CA ASP A 266 16.02 -13.16 38.12
C ASP A 266 17.06 -14.29 38.23
N ALA A 267 17.30 -14.82 39.42
CA ALA A 267 18.27 -15.90 39.60
C ALA A 267 17.97 -17.20 38.84
N LYS A 268 16.73 -17.42 38.38
CA LYS A 268 16.27 -18.70 37.79
C LYS A 268 15.69 -18.57 36.38
N SER A 269 15.12 -17.42 36.05
CA SER A 269 14.28 -17.24 34.88
C SER A 269 14.63 -15.95 34.15
N VAL A 270 14.35 -15.92 32.85
CA VAL A 270 14.42 -14.71 32.01
C VAL A 270 13.01 -14.39 31.55
N TYR A 271 12.71 -13.10 31.45
CA TYR A 271 11.45 -12.57 30.97
C TYR A 271 11.69 -11.50 29.88
N TYR A 272 10.79 -11.43 28.91
CA TYR A 272 10.65 -10.31 28.00
C TYR A 272 9.28 -9.65 28.26
N LYS A 273 9.26 -8.38 28.67
CA LYS A 273 8.04 -7.76 29.22
C LYS A 273 7.49 -8.67 30.34
N ASN A 274 6.25 -9.13 30.25
CA ASN A 274 5.62 -10.05 31.20
C ASN A 274 5.69 -11.54 30.78
N TYR A 275 6.40 -11.88 29.69
CA TYR A 275 6.51 -13.25 29.18
C TYR A 275 7.76 -13.94 29.69
N LYS A 276 7.61 -15.05 30.41
CA LYS A 276 8.72 -15.92 30.80
C LYS A 276 9.27 -16.65 29.57
N LEU A 277 10.60 -16.66 29.43
CA LEU A 277 11.31 -17.31 28.33
C LEU A 277 11.69 -18.74 28.73
N GLU A 278 10.96 -19.72 28.19
CA GLU A 278 11.24 -21.13 28.45
C GLU A 278 12.60 -21.56 27.88
N GLY A 279 13.38 -22.28 28.70
CA GLY A 279 14.70 -22.81 28.35
C GLY A 279 15.86 -21.82 28.43
N ALA A 280 15.61 -20.54 28.72
CA ALA A 280 16.64 -19.52 28.80
C ALA A 280 17.52 -19.68 30.06
N ASP A 281 18.83 -19.54 29.92
CA ASP A 281 19.77 -19.53 31.05
C ASP A 281 19.93 -18.10 31.61
N SER A 282 19.29 -17.83 32.75
CA SER A 282 19.29 -16.52 33.38
C SER A 282 20.65 -15.98 33.79
N LYS A 283 21.66 -16.84 33.98
CA LYS A 283 23.02 -16.42 34.36
C LYS A 283 23.77 -15.86 33.17
N THR A 284 23.63 -16.49 32.01
CA THR A 284 24.38 -16.12 30.79
C THR A 284 23.58 -15.28 29.82
N PHE A 285 22.27 -15.10 30.03
CA PHE A 285 21.42 -14.35 29.11
C PHE A 285 21.88 -12.89 28.96
N GLY A 286 22.05 -12.49 27.71
CA GLY A 286 22.43 -11.16 27.28
C GLY A 286 21.71 -10.74 26.01
N LEU A 287 21.89 -9.47 25.63
CA LEU A 287 21.41 -9.00 24.33
C LEU A 287 22.33 -9.49 23.22
N VAL A 288 21.77 -9.75 22.05
CA VAL A 288 22.50 -10.16 20.85
C VAL A 288 22.39 -9.07 19.79
N GLY A 289 23.53 -8.67 19.23
CA GLY A 289 23.67 -7.52 18.35
C GLY A 289 24.45 -6.36 19.00
N THR A 290 25.02 -5.48 18.18
CA THR A 290 25.99 -4.45 18.63
C THR A 290 25.40 -3.48 19.64
N THR A 291 26.21 -3.20 20.67
CA THR A 291 25.87 -2.50 21.93
C THR A 291 25.59 -1.01 21.78
N THR A 292 25.70 -0.42 20.58
CA THR A 292 25.47 1.02 20.34
C THR A 292 24.05 1.33 19.89
N HIS A 293 23.31 0.39 19.28
CA HIS A 293 22.03 0.66 18.63
C HIS A 293 21.01 -0.50 18.72
N ILE A 294 20.95 -1.21 19.85
CA ILE A 294 19.84 -2.14 20.08
C ILE A 294 18.56 -1.32 20.20
N SER A 295 17.82 -1.26 19.10
CA SER A 295 16.50 -0.66 19.08
C SER A 295 15.60 -1.52 19.96
N SER A 296 14.97 -0.91 20.97
CA SER A 296 13.87 -1.53 21.73
C SER A 296 12.77 -2.08 20.82
N LYS A 297 12.70 -1.60 19.57
CA LYS A 297 11.79 -2.05 18.54
C LYS A 297 12.05 -3.48 18.03
N TYR A 298 13.32 -3.91 17.94
CA TYR A 298 13.68 -5.22 17.41
C TYR A 298 14.66 -5.95 18.34
N PRO A 299 14.17 -6.37 19.52
CA PRO A 299 15.03 -6.89 20.57
C PRO A 299 15.37 -8.36 20.32
N TYR A 300 16.66 -8.63 20.14
CA TYR A 300 17.22 -9.98 20.18
C TYR A 300 18.00 -10.18 21.49
N GLY A 301 17.78 -11.32 22.12
CA GLY A 301 18.47 -11.72 23.34
C GLY A 301 18.64 -13.23 23.38
N GLY A 302 19.68 -13.69 24.05
CA GLY A 302 19.99 -15.11 24.09
C GLY A 302 21.05 -15.45 25.11
N ASP A 303 21.27 -16.75 25.22
CA ASP A 303 22.35 -17.37 25.97
C ASP A 303 23.22 -18.20 25.02
N SER A 304 24.10 -19.05 25.55
CA SER A 304 24.98 -19.90 24.74
C SER A 304 24.26 -20.96 23.90
N ARG A 305 22.99 -21.27 24.20
CA ARG A 305 22.21 -22.34 23.56
C ARG A 305 20.99 -21.83 22.82
N ASN A 306 20.34 -20.79 23.32
CA ASN A 306 19.08 -20.29 22.82
C ASN A 306 19.16 -18.83 22.41
N LEU A 307 18.50 -18.50 21.31
CA LEU A 307 18.34 -17.14 20.82
C LEU A 307 16.85 -16.82 20.67
N TYR A 308 16.46 -15.62 21.07
CA TYR A 308 15.08 -15.18 21.12
C TYR A 308 14.91 -13.84 20.40
N TYR A 309 13.80 -13.70 19.69
CA TYR A 309 13.26 -12.41 19.27
C TYR A 309 12.06 -12.09 20.16
N LYS A 310 12.14 -11.01 20.95
CA LYS A 310 11.17 -10.77 22.03
C LYS A 310 11.07 -12.02 22.93
N HIS A 311 9.89 -12.61 23.09
CA HIS A 311 9.69 -13.86 23.84
C HIS A 311 9.69 -15.13 22.98
N TYR A 312 9.95 -15.04 21.67
CA TYR A 312 9.89 -16.18 20.75
C TYR A 312 11.27 -16.81 20.55
N LEU A 313 11.38 -18.12 20.81
CA LEU A 313 12.59 -18.91 20.55
C LEU A 313 12.84 -19.07 19.05
N LEU A 314 14.03 -18.70 18.59
CA LEU A 314 14.51 -18.92 17.23
C LEU A 314 15.17 -20.29 17.14
N LYS A 315 14.42 -21.29 16.66
CA LYS A 315 14.85 -22.70 16.70
C LYS A 315 16.02 -22.97 15.76
N GLY A 316 17.13 -23.47 16.31
CA GLY A 316 18.24 -24.05 15.56
C GLY A 316 19.25 -23.05 14.99
N ILE A 317 19.07 -21.75 15.23
CA ILE A 317 20.11 -20.75 15.02
C ILE A 317 21.19 -20.91 16.09
N ASN A 318 22.46 -20.80 15.71
CA ASN A 318 23.60 -20.88 16.62
C ASN A 318 23.86 -19.49 17.25
N PRO A 319 23.60 -19.29 18.54
CA PRO A 319 23.77 -17.98 19.17
C PRO A 319 25.22 -17.47 19.15
N ALA A 320 26.20 -18.38 19.20
CA ALA A 320 27.61 -18.02 19.21
C ALA A 320 28.11 -17.46 17.86
N GLU A 321 27.40 -17.79 16.78
CA GLU A 321 27.71 -17.33 15.42
C GLU A 321 26.70 -16.31 14.92
N ALA A 322 25.74 -15.86 15.75
CA ALA A 322 24.68 -14.99 15.31
C ALA A 322 25.16 -13.54 15.10
N TRP A 323 24.79 -12.94 13.97
CA TRP A 323 25.01 -11.51 13.71
C TRP A 323 23.74 -10.83 13.20
N ILE A 324 23.68 -9.52 13.42
CA ILE A 324 22.63 -8.63 12.90
C ILE A 324 23.16 -7.82 11.73
N PHE A 325 22.25 -7.34 10.90
CA PHE A 325 22.57 -6.45 9.78
C PHE A 325 22.51 -4.99 10.25
N ASP A 326 23.60 -4.24 10.08
CA ASP A 326 23.69 -2.86 10.53
C ASP A 326 22.58 -1.99 9.91
N GLY A 327 21.88 -1.22 10.75
CA GLY A 327 20.71 -0.44 10.35
C GLY A 327 19.46 -1.24 9.95
N ILE A 328 19.50 -2.57 10.00
CA ILE A 328 18.43 -3.48 9.53
C ILE A 328 18.17 -4.57 10.57
N TYR A 329 17.88 -4.12 11.78
CA TYR A 329 17.67 -4.95 12.97
C TYR A 329 16.46 -5.90 12.91
N ASN A 330 15.76 -5.98 11.77
CA ASN A 330 14.71 -7.00 11.57
C ASN A 330 15.28 -8.36 11.20
N TYR A 331 16.52 -8.41 10.71
CA TYR A 331 17.18 -9.65 10.31
C TYR A 331 18.25 -10.04 11.32
N ILE A 332 18.37 -11.35 11.52
CA ILE A 332 19.46 -11.98 12.26
C ILE A 332 19.85 -13.26 11.52
N ALA A 333 21.13 -13.57 11.47
CA ALA A 333 21.63 -14.74 10.76
C ALA A 333 22.75 -15.42 11.55
N ASP A 334 22.96 -16.71 11.30
CA ASP A 334 24.20 -17.41 11.56
C ASP A 334 24.78 -17.92 10.21
N ASN A 335 25.84 -18.73 10.24
CA ASN A 335 26.48 -19.23 9.02
C ASN A 335 25.59 -20.13 8.11
N ARG A 336 24.39 -20.50 8.56
CA ARG A 336 23.48 -21.44 7.90
C ARG A 336 22.05 -20.92 7.76
N LEU A 337 21.55 -20.18 8.74
CA LEU A 337 20.15 -19.78 8.86
C LEU A 337 20.03 -18.26 8.87
N VAL A 338 18.95 -17.78 8.25
CA VAL A 338 18.56 -16.38 8.28
C VAL A 338 17.13 -16.28 8.80
N TYR A 339 16.90 -15.35 9.71
CA TYR A 339 15.60 -15.02 10.25
C TYR A 339 15.25 -13.58 9.95
N TYR A 340 13.98 -13.34 9.59
CA TYR A 340 13.33 -12.05 9.70
C TYR A 340 12.41 -12.08 10.93
N ARG A 341 12.80 -11.42 12.02
CA ARG A 341 12.12 -11.49 13.32
C ARG A 341 12.00 -12.96 13.77
N THR A 342 10.79 -13.51 13.81
CA THR A 342 10.52 -14.92 14.14
C THR A 342 10.49 -15.84 12.92
N ASN A 343 10.42 -15.28 11.71
CA ASN A 343 10.26 -16.06 10.48
C ASN A 343 11.61 -16.55 9.96
N ARG A 344 11.81 -17.86 9.92
CA ARG A 344 12.97 -18.47 9.27
C ARG A 344 12.82 -18.36 7.76
N LEU A 345 13.85 -17.87 7.07
CA LEU A 345 13.86 -17.83 5.62
C LEU A 345 14.38 -19.15 5.07
N GLU A 346 13.54 -19.86 4.32
CA GLU A 346 13.89 -21.16 3.74
C GLU A 346 14.60 -21.00 2.39
N GLY A 347 15.49 -21.95 2.08
CA GLY A 347 16.20 -22.01 0.80
C GLY A 347 17.30 -20.94 0.59
N VAL A 348 17.59 -20.13 1.60
CA VAL A 348 18.54 -19.02 1.53
C VAL A 348 19.97 -19.46 1.83
N ASN A 349 20.93 -18.95 1.07
CA ASN A 349 22.35 -19.00 1.42
C ASN A 349 22.72 -17.86 2.38
N ALA A 350 22.86 -18.18 3.67
CA ALA A 350 23.16 -17.20 4.72
C ALA A 350 24.51 -16.48 4.52
N GLN A 351 25.52 -17.12 3.92
CA GLN A 351 26.84 -16.53 3.70
C GLN A 351 26.83 -15.42 2.65
N ASN A 352 25.93 -15.53 1.66
CA ASN A 352 25.77 -14.54 0.59
C ASN A 352 24.61 -13.58 0.85
N PHE A 353 23.91 -13.72 1.99
CA PHE A 353 22.74 -12.94 2.28
C PHE A 353 23.08 -11.48 2.54
N LYS A 354 22.35 -10.60 1.86
CA LYS A 354 22.44 -9.15 1.99
C LYS A 354 21.06 -8.61 2.29
N ALA A 355 21.00 -7.64 3.17
CA ALA A 355 19.80 -6.85 3.42
C ALA A 355 20.12 -5.38 3.23
N GLU A 356 19.12 -4.62 2.78
CA GLU A 356 19.17 -3.19 2.60
C GLU A 356 17.89 -2.54 3.10
N LYS A 357 18.04 -1.39 3.77
CA LYS A 357 16.91 -0.55 4.13
C LYS A 357 16.51 0.29 2.92
N ILE A 358 15.29 0.11 2.45
CA ILE A 358 14.73 0.88 1.33
C ILE A 358 14.08 2.17 1.84
N ASP A 359 13.25 2.06 2.88
CA ASP A 359 12.72 3.22 3.60
C ASP A 359 12.53 2.89 5.09
N TYR A 360 11.81 3.72 5.86
CA TYR A 360 11.62 3.48 7.30
C TYR A 360 10.73 2.28 7.64
N GLN A 361 9.99 1.71 6.68
CA GLN A 361 9.14 0.53 6.84
C GLN A 361 9.54 -0.64 5.93
N LEU A 362 10.31 -0.39 4.87
CA LEU A 362 10.63 -1.39 3.86
C LEU A 362 12.11 -1.78 3.90
N THR A 363 12.34 -3.09 3.95
CA THR A 363 13.67 -3.72 3.84
C THR A 363 13.64 -4.72 2.70
N TYR A 364 14.64 -4.67 1.84
CA TYR A 364 14.85 -5.64 0.78
C TYR A 364 16.01 -6.54 1.16
N ALA A 365 15.90 -7.84 0.90
CA ALA A 365 16.99 -8.76 1.15
C ALA A 365 17.10 -9.84 0.07
N THR A 366 18.30 -10.36 -0.14
CA THR A 366 18.60 -11.36 -1.16
C THR A 366 19.92 -12.06 -0.89
N ASP A 367 20.07 -13.30 -1.35
CA ASP A 367 21.34 -14.03 -1.44
C ASP A 367 21.87 -14.09 -2.90
N GLY A 368 21.25 -13.34 -3.81
CA GLY A 368 21.49 -13.35 -5.25
C GLY A 368 20.57 -14.29 -6.05
N LYS A 369 19.84 -15.19 -5.39
CA LYS A 369 18.85 -16.08 -6.04
C LYS A 369 17.44 -15.87 -5.49
N SER A 370 17.32 -15.79 -4.17
CA SER A 370 16.07 -15.56 -3.48
C SER A 370 15.91 -14.07 -3.17
N HIS A 371 14.69 -13.58 -3.25
CA HIS A 371 14.35 -12.17 -3.04
C HIS A 371 13.30 -12.04 -1.94
N PHE A 372 13.50 -11.09 -1.03
CA PHE A 372 12.63 -10.87 0.12
C PHE A 372 12.32 -9.39 0.28
N ILE A 373 11.08 -9.11 0.67
CA ILE A 373 10.66 -7.79 1.15
C ILE A 373 10.06 -7.96 2.54
N ASN A 374 10.69 -7.35 3.56
CA ASN A 374 10.29 -7.52 4.96
C ASN A 374 10.11 -9.00 5.37
N GLY A 375 11.03 -9.86 4.95
CA GLY A 375 10.96 -11.31 5.22
C GLY A 375 9.93 -12.09 4.40
N ILE A 376 9.13 -11.43 3.54
CA ILE A 376 8.21 -12.08 2.62
C ILE A 376 9.01 -12.51 1.39
N ALA A 377 9.13 -13.83 1.19
CA ALA A 377 9.80 -14.41 0.03
C ALA A 377 9.02 -14.11 -1.25
N PHE A 378 9.74 -13.89 -2.34
CA PHE A 378 9.16 -13.88 -3.67
C PHE A 378 8.66 -15.30 -4.00
N PRO A 379 7.35 -15.50 -4.23
CA PRO A 379 6.79 -16.83 -4.43
C PRO A 379 7.03 -17.33 -5.86
N ASP A 380 6.93 -18.65 -6.04
CA ASP A 380 6.95 -19.31 -7.35
C ASP A 380 5.68 -19.04 -8.17
N LYS A 381 4.59 -18.61 -7.52
CA LYS A 381 3.33 -18.18 -8.15
C LYS A 381 2.83 -16.87 -7.56
N VAL A 382 2.40 -15.96 -8.42
CA VAL A 382 1.86 -14.66 -8.01
C VAL A 382 0.49 -14.40 -8.63
N ALA A 383 -0.34 -13.62 -7.94
CA ALA A 383 -1.56 -13.11 -8.55
C ALA A 383 -1.23 -12.23 -9.75
N ASN A 384 -1.84 -12.51 -10.88
CA ASN A 384 -1.81 -11.68 -12.07
C ASN A 384 -3.00 -10.73 -12.02
N LYS A 385 -2.74 -9.44 -12.25
CA LYS A 385 -3.77 -8.40 -12.21
C LYS A 385 -4.91 -8.61 -13.20
N LEU A 386 -4.66 -9.33 -14.29
CA LEU A 386 -5.62 -9.57 -15.37
C LEU A 386 -5.94 -11.05 -15.56
N PHE A 387 -4.98 -11.95 -15.32
CA PHE A 387 -5.05 -13.35 -15.77
C PHE A 387 -4.95 -14.39 -14.63
N GLY A 388 -5.51 -14.09 -13.46
CA GLY A 388 -5.54 -15.03 -12.34
C GLY A 388 -4.19 -15.18 -11.64
N THR A 389 -3.40 -16.19 -12.01
CA THR A 389 -2.07 -16.44 -11.42
C THR A 389 -1.02 -16.65 -12.51
N SER A 390 0.17 -16.10 -12.29
CA SER A 390 1.35 -16.32 -13.13
C SER A 390 2.40 -17.12 -12.37
N GLU A 391 2.99 -18.11 -13.04
CA GLU A 391 4.23 -18.74 -12.59
C GLU A 391 5.37 -17.71 -12.66
N VAL A 392 6.39 -17.91 -11.83
CA VAL A 392 7.56 -17.04 -11.75
C VAL A 392 8.80 -17.86 -12.01
N ASP A 393 9.60 -17.45 -12.99
CA ASP A 393 10.93 -18.01 -13.17
C ASP A 393 11.91 -17.38 -12.17
N LEU A 394 11.98 -17.97 -10.98
CA LEU A 394 12.87 -17.53 -9.90
C LEU A 394 14.37 -17.59 -10.28
N GLN A 395 14.75 -18.37 -11.31
CA GLN A 395 16.16 -18.47 -11.73
C GLN A 395 16.61 -17.26 -12.53
N THR A 396 15.69 -16.66 -13.29
CA THR A 396 15.96 -15.47 -14.12
C THR A 396 15.47 -14.18 -13.46
N LEU A 397 14.82 -14.26 -12.30
CA LEU A 397 14.31 -13.10 -11.56
C LEU A 397 15.41 -12.10 -11.18
N LYS A 398 15.21 -10.86 -11.60
CA LYS A 398 16.07 -9.70 -11.35
C LYS A 398 15.27 -8.60 -10.65
N LEU A 399 15.91 -7.87 -9.74
CA LEU A 399 15.38 -6.62 -9.20
C LEU A 399 15.63 -5.49 -10.20
N LEU A 400 14.59 -5.01 -10.88
CA LEU A 400 14.70 -3.91 -11.86
C LEU A 400 14.79 -2.54 -11.21
N ALA A 401 13.98 -2.30 -10.18
CA ALA A 401 13.97 -1.02 -9.50
C ALA A 401 13.63 -1.18 -8.02
N LYS A 402 14.41 -0.50 -7.21
CA LYS A 402 14.08 -0.16 -5.84
C LYS A 402 13.15 1.03 -5.82
N LYS A 403 12.31 1.07 -4.80
CA LYS A 403 11.48 2.23 -4.50
C LYS A 403 12.38 3.43 -4.20
N GLU A 404 12.07 4.55 -4.83
CA GLU A 404 12.73 5.83 -4.63
C GLU A 404 11.72 6.97 -4.81
N ASP A 405 11.70 7.90 -3.86
CA ASP A 405 10.70 8.97 -3.83
C ASP A 405 10.82 9.86 -5.08
N GLY A 406 9.67 10.16 -5.69
CA GLY A 406 9.58 10.99 -6.90
C GLY A 406 9.25 10.16 -8.14
N TYR A 407 10.14 9.24 -8.52
CA TYR A 407 10.07 8.54 -9.81
C TYR A 407 9.74 7.04 -9.72
N CYS A 408 9.89 6.39 -8.56
CA CYS A 408 9.63 4.96 -8.42
C CYS A 408 8.95 4.64 -7.08
N TYR A 409 7.62 4.54 -7.05
CA TYR A 409 6.90 4.24 -5.81
C TYR A 409 6.74 2.75 -5.47
N HIS A 410 7.26 1.84 -6.31
CA HIS A 410 7.09 0.39 -6.13
C HIS A 410 8.42 -0.32 -6.37
N MET A 411 8.72 -1.33 -5.55
CA MET A 411 9.78 -2.29 -5.89
C MET A 411 9.34 -3.10 -7.12
N LEU A 412 10.19 -3.19 -8.13
CA LEU A 412 9.92 -3.82 -9.41
C LEU A 412 10.89 -4.96 -9.68
N PHE A 413 10.35 -6.09 -10.11
CA PHE A 413 11.10 -7.29 -10.46
C PHE A 413 10.72 -7.75 -11.85
N PHE A 414 11.62 -8.47 -12.48
CA PHE A 414 11.42 -9.03 -13.80
C PHE A 414 12.17 -10.33 -13.92
N ASP A 415 11.54 -11.35 -14.46
CA ASP A 415 12.22 -12.60 -14.81
C ASP A 415 12.77 -12.51 -16.24
N LYS A 416 12.04 -13.05 -17.20
CA LYS A 416 12.26 -12.99 -18.65
C LYS A 416 10.96 -12.70 -19.42
N GLU A 417 9.81 -12.83 -18.79
CA GLU A 417 8.49 -12.76 -19.42
C GLU A 417 7.51 -11.87 -18.67
N ASN A 418 7.80 -11.48 -17.43
CA ASN A 418 6.82 -10.84 -16.57
C ASN A 418 7.43 -9.72 -15.74
N ILE A 419 6.74 -8.58 -15.66
CA ILE A 419 7.06 -7.51 -14.70
C ILE A 419 6.16 -7.67 -13.47
N TYR A 420 6.81 -7.76 -12.33
CA TYR A 420 6.19 -7.88 -11.02
C TYR A 420 6.45 -6.64 -10.17
N TYR A 421 5.56 -6.39 -9.22
CA TYR A 421 5.77 -5.37 -8.20
C TYR A 421 5.30 -5.85 -6.83
N PHE A 422 5.83 -5.23 -5.77
CA PHE A 422 5.35 -5.44 -4.42
C PHE A 422 4.27 -4.40 -4.05
N ASP A 423 3.05 -4.85 -3.78
CA ASP A 423 1.97 -4.01 -3.31
C ASP A 423 2.09 -3.81 -1.79
N GLU A 424 2.65 -2.68 -1.37
CA GLU A 424 2.82 -2.37 0.06
C GLU A 424 1.50 -2.33 0.85
N SER A 425 0.36 -2.05 0.19
CA SER A 425 -0.93 -2.00 0.88
C SER A 425 -1.49 -3.38 1.20
N LYS A 426 -1.15 -4.37 0.38
CA LYS A 426 -1.56 -5.77 0.53
C LYS A 426 -0.47 -6.66 1.12
N GLN A 427 0.78 -6.18 1.09
CA GLN A 427 1.98 -6.93 1.48
C GLN A 427 2.18 -8.21 0.64
N GLU A 428 1.98 -8.10 -0.68
CA GLU A 428 2.11 -9.24 -1.61
C GLU A 428 2.80 -8.83 -2.91
N PHE A 429 3.41 -9.80 -3.59
CA PHE A 429 3.92 -9.65 -4.96
C PHE A 429 2.79 -9.86 -5.97
N ILE A 430 2.75 -9.02 -7.01
CA ILE A 430 1.72 -9.03 -8.04
C ILE A 430 2.38 -8.97 -9.42
N CYS A 431 1.95 -9.84 -10.33
CA CYS A 431 2.29 -9.73 -11.75
C CYS A 431 1.43 -8.63 -12.39
N ASN A 432 2.10 -7.62 -12.96
CA ASN A 432 1.41 -6.52 -13.62
C ASN A 432 1.29 -6.73 -15.13
N GLU A 433 2.38 -7.12 -15.79
CA GLU A 433 2.46 -7.23 -17.25
C GLU A 433 3.20 -8.50 -17.63
N SER A 434 2.72 -9.17 -18.67
CA SER A 434 3.30 -10.38 -19.23
C SER A 434 3.61 -10.13 -20.71
N PHE A 435 4.75 -10.63 -21.18
CA PHE A 435 5.22 -10.45 -22.55
C PHE A 435 5.07 -11.75 -23.32
N ASP A 436 4.65 -11.65 -24.59
CA ASP A 436 4.51 -12.82 -25.48
C ASP A 436 5.85 -13.48 -25.85
N LYS A 437 6.96 -12.80 -25.56
CA LYS A 437 8.32 -13.27 -25.86
C LYS A 437 9.24 -12.96 -24.70
N GLU A 438 10.19 -13.86 -24.48
CA GLU A 438 11.28 -13.64 -23.54
C GLU A 438 12.08 -12.38 -23.92
N LEU A 439 12.33 -11.53 -22.94
CA LEU A 439 13.21 -10.37 -23.05
C LEU A 439 14.41 -10.56 -22.13
N ASP A 440 15.60 -10.25 -22.63
CA ASP A 440 16.78 -10.15 -21.79
C ASP A 440 17.03 -8.70 -21.40
N LEU A 441 16.58 -8.33 -20.20
CA LEU A 441 16.80 -6.99 -19.67
C LEU A 441 18.15 -6.87 -18.97
N THR A 442 18.95 -5.93 -19.45
CA THR A 442 20.18 -5.46 -18.81
C THR A 442 19.88 -4.24 -17.95
N ILE A 443 20.13 -4.34 -16.64
CA ILE A 443 19.96 -3.23 -15.69
C ILE A 443 21.17 -2.30 -15.81
N LEU A 444 20.93 -1.04 -16.20
CA LEU A 444 21.97 -0.02 -16.34
C LEU A 444 22.14 0.77 -15.03
N ALA A 445 21.02 1.10 -14.37
CA ALA A 445 20.95 1.71 -13.05
C ALA A 445 19.60 1.40 -12.39
N ASN A 446 19.39 1.83 -11.14
CA ASN A 446 18.12 1.65 -10.43
C ASN A 446 16.94 2.22 -11.24
N GLY A 447 16.12 1.35 -11.85
CA GLY A 447 15.01 1.77 -12.70
C GLY A 447 15.37 2.25 -14.11
N LEU A 448 16.61 2.09 -14.58
CA LEU A 448 17.05 2.35 -15.96
C LEU A 448 17.61 1.05 -16.55
N PHE A 449 17.04 0.56 -17.65
CA PHE A 449 17.41 -0.74 -18.20
C PHE A 449 17.18 -0.82 -19.72
N SER A 450 17.73 -1.85 -20.36
CA SER A 450 17.69 -2.03 -21.82
C SER A 450 17.43 -3.49 -22.20
N ASP A 451 16.73 -3.71 -23.31
CA ASP A 451 16.62 -5.01 -24.01
C ASP A 451 17.62 -5.12 -25.19
N GLY A 452 18.61 -4.22 -25.26
CA GLY A 452 19.56 -4.08 -26.37
C GLY A 452 19.04 -3.26 -27.57
N LYS A 453 17.72 -3.14 -27.73
CA LYS A 453 17.09 -2.35 -28.80
C LYS A 453 16.49 -1.03 -28.29
N ASN A 454 15.98 -1.03 -27.08
CA ASN A 454 15.25 0.04 -26.44
C ASN A 454 15.89 0.37 -25.09
N ILE A 455 15.66 1.60 -24.62
CA ILE A 455 16.01 2.05 -23.28
C ILE A 455 14.73 2.35 -22.53
N TYR A 456 14.63 1.84 -21.30
CA TYR A 456 13.48 1.97 -20.44
C TYR A 456 13.86 2.68 -19.14
N PHE A 457 13.00 3.58 -18.67
CA PHE A 457 13.20 4.29 -17.40
C PHE A 457 11.88 4.46 -16.63
N MET A 458 11.98 4.87 -15.36
CA MET A 458 10.83 5.03 -14.47
C MET A 458 10.30 6.46 -14.43
N ILE A 459 8.97 6.57 -14.38
CA ILE A 459 8.24 7.79 -14.06
C ILE A 459 7.27 7.51 -12.91
N GLY A 460 7.29 8.37 -11.90
CA GLY A 460 6.47 8.30 -10.70
C GLY A 460 5.43 9.40 -10.66
N GLU A 461 4.19 9.05 -10.31
CA GLU A 461 3.12 10.03 -10.08
C GLU A 461 2.40 9.74 -8.76
N SER A 462 1.86 10.78 -8.13
CA SER A 462 0.95 10.64 -7.00
C SER A 462 -0.41 11.22 -7.33
N VAL A 463 -1.47 10.47 -7.03
CA VAL A 463 -2.84 10.96 -7.16
C VAL A 463 -3.25 11.54 -5.82
N ARG A 464 -3.66 12.80 -5.79
CA ARG A 464 -4.06 13.51 -4.57
C ARG A 464 -5.56 13.82 -4.55
N ARG A 465 -6.15 13.87 -3.36
CA ARG A 465 -7.52 14.41 -3.19
C ARG A 465 -7.50 15.93 -3.32
N ARG A 466 -8.66 16.49 -3.68
CA ARG A 466 -8.87 17.95 -3.73
C ARG A 466 -8.58 18.66 -2.41
N ARG A 467 -8.84 18.02 -1.26
CA ARG A 467 -8.58 18.56 0.08
C ARG A 467 -7.20 18.20 0.64
N GLY A 468 -6.27 17.73 -0.20
CA GLY A 468 -4.97 17.24 0.24
C GLY A 468 -4.96 15.74 0.58
N GLY A 469 -3.75 15.19 0.69
CA GLY A 469 -3.51 13.76 0.91
C GLY A 469 -3.41 12.94 -0.38
N VAL A 470 -2.43 12.03 -0.41
CA VAL A 470 -2.24 11.08 -1.51
C VAL A 470 -3.23 9.94 -1.36
N ILE A 471 -3.85 9.52 -2.47
CA ILE A 471 -4.79 8.38 -2.54
C ILE A 471 -4.33 7.26 -3.45
N ALA A 472 -3.31 7.50 -4.26
CA ALA A 472 -2.63 6.46 -4.99
C ALA A 472 -1.21 6.90 -5.35
N TYR A 473 -0.32 5.92 -5.42
CA TYR A 473 0.98 6.07 -6.06
C TYR A 473 0.96 5.32 -7.38
N ILE A 474 1.66 5.86 -8.37
CA ILE A 474 1.73 5.32 -9.72
C ILE A 474 3.21 5.23 -10.09
N THR A 475 3.63 4.06 -10.54
CA THR A 475 4.92 3.88 -11.23
C THR A 475 4.65 3.48 -12.65
N LYS A 476 5.31 4.15 -13.58
CA LYS A 476 5.30 3.82 -15.01
C LYS A 476 6.68 3.36 -15.42
N VAL A 477 6.73 2.27 -16.17
CA VAL A 477 7.89 1.97 -17.02
C VAL A 477 7.60 2.61 -18.37
N VAL A 478 8.51 3.46 -18.82
CA VAL A 478 8.39 4.16 -20.10
C VAL A 478 9.60 3.83 -20.96
N LYS A 479 9.38 3.76 -22.28
CA LYS A 479 10.41 3.58 -23.28
C LYS A 479 10.86 4.95 -23.78
N LEU A 480 12.16 5.18 -23.83
CA LEU A 480 12.78 6.38 -24.39
C LEU A 480 12.64 6.40 -25.92
N GLU A 481 12.12 7.49 -26.48
CA GLU A 481 11.97 7.67 -27.92
C GLU A 481 13.21 8.31 -28.57
N ASP A 482 13.35 8.07 -29.88
CA ASP A 482 14.42 8.60 -30.73
C ASP A 482 15.85 8.34 -30.22
N VAL A 483 16.05 7.27 -29.44
CA VAL A 483 17.33 6.91 -28.83
C VAL A 483 18.15 6.01 -29.73
N ASN A 484 19.46 6.30 -29.82
CA ASN A 484 20.43 5.36 -30.35
C ASN A 484 20.89 4.39 -29.24
N SER A 485 20.08 3.35 -28.98
CA SER A 485 20.30 2.38 -27.90
C SER A 485 21.65 1.67 -27.94
N ILE A 486 22.18 1.39 -29.13
CA ILE A 486 23.51 0.74 -29.31
C ILE A 486 24.63 1.57 -28.71
N ASN A 487 24.52 2.89 -28.78
CA ASN A 487 25.52 3.82 -28.25
C ASN A 487 25.19 4.31 -26.84
N PHE A 488 24.08 3.87 -26.25
CA PHE A 488 23.64 4.29 -24.93
C PHE A 488 24.57 3.75 -23.85
N ARG A 489 25.38 4.62 -23.26
CA ARG A 489 26.40 4.24 -22.29
C ARG A 489 26.57 5.27 -21.18
N LYS A 490 27.05 4.80 -20.04
CA LYS A 490 27.50 5.65 -18.94
C LYS A 490 28.72 6.46 -19.38
N VAL A 491 28.67 7.76 -19.14
CA VAL A 491 29.80 8.68 -19.34
C VAL A 491 30.58 8.80 -18.03
N LYS A 492 29.91 9.25 -16.96
CA LYS A 492 30.51 9.46 -15.63
C LYS A 492 29.45 9.53 -14.55
N GLU A 493 29.87 9.30 -13.30
CA GLU A 493 29.07 9.67 -12.12
C GLU A 493 29.37 11.10 -11.72
N VAL A 494 28.35 11.79 -11.23
CA VAL A 494 28.43 13.16 -10.71
C VAL A 494 27.69 13.22 -9.38
N SER A 495 27.88 14.30 -8.62
CA SER A 495 27.29 14.45 -7.28
C SER A 495 25.76 14.26 -7.22
N ARG A 496 25.06 14.49 -8.34
CA ARG A 496 23.60 14.45 -8.45
C ARG A 496 23.04 13.31 -9.32
N GLY A 497 23.89 12.35 -9.75
CA GLY A 497 23.43 11.23 -10.56
C GLY A 497 24.49 10.67 -11.49
N ILE A 498 24.03 10.00 -12.54
CA ILE A 498 24.87 9.38 -13.56
C ILE A 498 24.57 10.03 -14.91
N ILE A 499 25.61 10.45 -15.62
CA ILE A 499 25.51 11.00 -16.96
C ILE A 499 25.57 9.86 -17.98
N TRP A 500 24.65 9.90 -18.93
CA TRP A 500 24.52 8.95 -20.03
C TRP A 500 24.59 9.67 -21.36
N THR A 501 24.97 8.96 -22.41
CA THR A 501 24.90 9.45 -23.78
C THR A 501 24.48 8.34 -24.72
N ASP A 502 23.70 8.66 -25.74
CA ASP A 502 23.44 7.79 -26.90
C ASP A 502 24.37 8.13 -28.09
N GLY A 503 25.40 8.94 -27.86
CA GLY A 503 26.32 9.47 -28.86
C GLY A 503 25.82 10.71 -29.60
N ARG A 504 24.55 11.11 -29.44
CA ARG A 504 23.97 12.35 -30.00
C ARG A 504 23.49 13.30 -28.91
N ARG A 505 22.87 12.74 -27.88
CA ARG A 505 22.26 13.42 -26.74
C ARG A 505 22.96 13.05 -25.45
N PHE A 506 22.77 13.88 -24.45
CA PHE A 506 23.22 13.62 -23.08
C PHE A 506 22.01 13.55 -22.15
N PHE A 507 22.07 12.65 -21.19
CA PHE A 507 21.02 12.45 -20.20
C PHE A 507 21.64 12.38 -18.80
N VAL A 508 20.83 12.64 -17.79
CA VAL A 508 21.17 12.39 -16.40
C VAL A 508 20.10 11.53 -15.73
N SER A 509 20.54 10.48 -15.03
CA SER A 509 19.68 9.72 -14.13
C SER A 509 20.06 10.01 -12.68
N GLY A 510 19.13 10.47 -11.86
CA GLY A 510 19.40 10.71 -10.45
C GLY A 510 18.60 11.86 -9.84
N TYR A 511 19.02 12.26 -8.64
CA TYR A 511 18.32 13.24 -7.82
C TYR A 511 18.56 14.68 -8.32
N ILE A 512 17.53 15.26 -8.91
CA ILE A 512 17.43 16.71 -9.13
C ILE A 512 16.72 17.29 -7.92
N GLU A 513 17.22 18.41 -7.37
CA GLU A 513 16.73 19.12 -6.16
C GLU A 513 15.27 19.63 -6.22
N GLU A 514 14.46 19.10 -7.11
CA GLU A 514 13.01 19.22 -7.05
C GLU A 514 12.47 18.10 -6.17
N LYS A 515 12.10 18.45 -4.92
CA LYS A 515 11.19 17.62 -4.13
C LYS A 515 10.03 17.23 -5.06
N HIS A 516 9.95 15.94 -5.40
CA HIS A 516 8.96 15.35 -6.30
C HIS A 516 9.25 15.40 -7.82
N SER A 517 10.52 15.29 -8.24
CA SER A 517 10.84 14.90 -9.62
C SER A 517 10.09 13.62 -10.00
N SER A 518 9.20 13.70 -11.00
CA SER A 518 8.40 12.58 -11.45
C SER A 518 9.17 11.63 -12.38
N SER A 519 10.41 11.92 -12.77
CA SER A 519 11.17 11.14 -13.74
C SER A 519 12.55 10.76 -13.22
N LEU A 520 12.97 9.53 -13.50
CA LEU A 520 14.35 9.09 -13.28
C LEU A 520 15.33 9.77 -14.24
N LEU A 521 14.95 9.91 -15.51
CA LEU A 521 15.84 10.33 -16.59
C LEU A 521 15.44 11.72 -17.13
N TRP A 522 16.45 12.54 -17.39
CA TRP A 522 16.30 13.91 -17.89
C TRP A 522 17.31 14.16 -18.99
N GLU A 523 16.91 14.90 -20.03
CA GLU A 523 17.78 15.27 -21.14
C GLU A 523 18.54 16.58 -20.83
N LEU A 524 19.78 16.66 -21.29
CA LEU A 524 20.69 17.77 -21.07
C LEU A 524 20.93 18.53 -22.38
N LYS A 525 21.15 19.85 -22.26
CA LYS A 525 21.42 20.74 -23.40
C LYS A 525 22.72 20.40 -24.14
N CYS A 526 23.73 19.95 -23.40
CA CYS A 526 25.06 19.62 -23.92
C CYS A 526 25.76 18.64 -22.96
N GLU A 527 26.98 18.24 -23.31
CA GLU A 527 27.82 17.45 -22.40
C GLU A 527 28.07 18.23 -21.11
N PRO A 528 27.67 17.71 -19.94
CA PRO A 528 27.83 18.45 -18.69
C PRO A 528 29.28 18.44 -18.20
N ALA A 529 29.68 19.53 -17.54
CA ALA A 529 30.93 19.63 -16.78
C ALA A 529 30.93 18.65 -15.57
N GLU A 530 31.89 18.74 -14.65
CA GLU A 530 31.90 17.89 -13.43
C GLU A 530 30.68 18.11 -12.53
N SER A 531 30.02 19.27 -12.65
CA SER A 531 28.76 19.62 -12.01
C SER A 531 27.76 20.14 -13.05
N PHE A 532 26.46 19.93 -12.81
CA PHE A 532 25.38 20.52 -13.60
C PHE A 532 24.33 21.16 -12.70
N SER A 533 23.61 22.13 -13.26
CA SER A 533 22.52 22.87 -12.65
C SER A 533 21.19 22.50 -13.32
N LYS A 534 20.08 22.99 -12.75
CA LYS A 534 18.76 22.82 -13.37
C LYS A 534 18.67 23.47 -14.75
N ASP A 535 19.44 24.54 -14.98
CA ASP A 535 19.43 25.27 -16.26
C ASP A 535 20.08 24.48 -17.39
N ASP A 536 20.84 23.43 -17.08
CA ASP A 536 21.45 22.53 -18.06
C ASP A 536 20.47 21.47 -18.58
N ILE A 537 19.29 21.36 -17.96
CA ILE A 537 18.26 20.35 -18.24
C ILE A 537 17.25 20.91 -19.25
N THR A 538 17.00 20.18 -20.33
CA THR A 538 15.96 20.52 -21.31
C THR A 538 14.57 20.06 -20.85
N GLY A 539 14.50 18.91 -20.19
CA GLY A 539 13.26 18.35 -19.65
C GLY A 539 13.30 16.84 -19.53
N ILE A 540 12.14 16.24 -19.34
CA ILE A 540 11.97 14.80 -19.47
C ILE A 540 12.03 14.49 -20.98
N PRO A 541 12.91 13.59 -21.44
CA PRO A 541 12.99 13.25 -22.85
C PRO A 541 11.69 12.60 -23.34
N ASP A 542 11.41 12.65 -24.64
CA ASP A 542 10.21 12.03 -25.19
C ASP A 542 10.16 10.51 -24.91
N TYR A 543 8.98 10.02 -24.54
CA TYR A 543 8.78 8.63 -24.14
C TYR A 543 7.40 8.10 -24.51
N THR A 544 7.30 6.78 -24.64
CA THR A 544 6.03 6.05 -24.67
C THR A 544 5.83 5.26 -23.40
N SER A 545 4.63 5.35 -22.83
CA SER A 545 4.29 4.58 -21.62
C SER A 545 4.07 3.12 -21.99
N PHE A 546 4.80 2.23 -21.32
CA PHE A 546 4.77 0.80 -21.60
C PHE A 546 4.02 0.03 -20.49
N VAL A 547 4.39 0.25 -19.23
CA VAL A 547 3.75 -0.37 -18.05
C VAL A 547 3.21 0.71 -17.12
N LYS A 548 2.08 0.44 -16.46
CA LYS A 548 1.52 1.33 -15.44
C LYS A 548 0.98 0.57 -14.23
N ILE A 549 1.65 0.76 -13.10
CA ILE A 549 1.25 0.23 -11.80
C ILE A 549 0.61 1.36 -11.00
N LYS A 550 -0.50 1.04 -10.32
CA LYS A 550 -1.20 1.98 -9.44
C LYS A 550 -1.69 1.25 -8.20
N THR A 551 -1.19 1.66 -7.04
CA THR A 551 -1.61 1.11 -5.75
C THR A 551 -2.15 2.20 -4.85
N LYS A 552 -2.84 1.80 -3.79
CA LYS A 552 -3.19 2.73 -2.71
C LYS A 552 -1.93 3.02 -1.87
N PRO A 553 -1.85 4.18 -1.21
CA PRO A 553 -0.83 4.41 -0.20
C PRO A 553 -0.84 3.27 0.82
N ARG A 554 0.34 2.88 1.27
CA ARG A 554 0.50 1.86 2.30
C ARG A 554 -0.35 2.14 3.53
N LYS A 555 -0.83 1.07 4.15
CA LYS A 555 -1.21 1.08 5.57
C LYS A 555 0.04 0.68 6.37
N SER A 556 0.21 1.17 7.59
CA SER A 556 1.38 0.84 8.42
C SER A 556 1.64 -0.68 8.46
N PHE A 557 2.90 -1.10 8.27
CA PHE A 557 3.31 -2.51 8.40
C PHE A 557 3.37 -2.99 9.85
N LEU A 558 3.34 -2.08 10.82
CA LEU A 558 3.41 -2.42 12.24
C LEU A 558 2.03 -2.87 12.73
N LYS A 559 1.96 -4.11 13.24
CA LYS A 559 0.81 -4.60 14.03
C LYS A 559 0.90 -4.01 15.45
N GLU A 560 -0.20 -4.00 16.21
CA GLU A 560 -0.19 -3.52 17.60
C GLU A 560 0.88 -4.21 18.46
N ASP A 561 1.16 -5.49 18.21
CA ASP A 561 2.20 -6.28 18.91
C ASP A 561 3.65 -5.85 18.62
N ASP A 562 3.86 -4.95 17.65
CA ASP A 562 5.17 -4.39 17.32
C ASP A 562 5.59 -3.21 18.21
N TYR A 563 4.70 -2.74 19.11
CA TYR A 563 4.97 -1.67 20.08
C TYR A 563 5.19 -2.20 21.50
#